data_AF-A0A3D6D277-F1
#
_entry.id   AF-A0A3D6D277-F1
#
_cell.length_a   1.000
_cell.length_b   1.000
_cell.length_c   1.000
_cell.angle_alpha   90.00
_cell.angle_beta   90.00
_cell.angle_gamma   90.00
#
_symmetry.space_group_name_H-M   'P 1'
#
loop_
_entity.id
_entity.type
_entity.pdbx_description
1 polymer ?
#
loop_
_entity_poly.entity_id
_entity_poly.type
_entity_poly.pdbx_seq_one_letter_code
_entity_poly.pdbx_strand_id
1 'polypeptide(L)'
;MSGERIKNEIIYEFAHALNSHVDVQAYKPVLLFLNGKYWGLYTLMERKGIDFIRENHGFKEIDMLSEDHMLIEHGDDVHFDRMRSYIESHDMTEPNHYRQVQKWMDVLSFIDYWIFECYCGAHDYEVNRRYWRPRTKDGKWRWLAFDMDSWREWDHDIFEYYFGDEDEQVVMLPYLLKNKDFFHLFANRMCDVLNTGMSPESAKGFVRKITQTIKSEVDRERERWKDEHEYVEKGSQIARFMEHAAKRPAYLRQAFLHFYTLKGREIKVKLKVKGPGSIQVNTIIPESYPWTGVYLGGIPITLEAKPDEGSSFSHWSTPELRQDSQIEINRMNDVEIEAIFE
;
A
#
# COMPACT_ATOMS: atom_id res chain seq x y z
N MET A 1 16.27 11.44 17.90
CA MET A 1 17.54 11.19 17.20
C MET A 1 17.31 11.26 15.69
N SER A 2 18.13 12.03 14.99
CA SER A 2 18.10 12.23 13.53
C SER A 2 18.92 11.15 12.81
N GLY A 3 18.43 10.66 11.68
CA GLY A 3 19.11 9.68 10.82
C GLY A 3 19.06 10.07 9.35
N GLU A 4 19.49 9.17 8.47
CA GLU A 4 19.38 9.40 7.03
C GLU A 4 17.91 9.54 6.58
N ARG A 5 17.63 10.51 5.68
CA ARG A 5 16.28 10.81 5.16
C ARG A 5 15.80 9.72 4.22
N ILE A 6 14.97 8.81 4.75
CA ILE A 6 14.45 7.63 4.03
C ILE A 6 12.95 7.44 4.25
N LYS A 7 12.48 7.75 5.46
CA LYS A 7 11.19 7.27 5.99
C LYS A 7 9.99 7.75 5.16
N ASN A 8 9.93 9.04 4.87
CA ASN A 8 8.85 9.62 4.06
C ASN A 8 9.08 9.35 2.57
N GLU A 9 10.33 9.42 2.13
CA GLU A 9 10.71 9.27 0.73
C GLU A 9 10.39 7.87 0.18
N ILE A 10 10.56 6.81 0.97
CA ILE A 10 10.30 5.44 0.52
C ILE A 10 8.82 5.17 0.27
N ILE A 11 7.91 5.87 0.97
CA ILE A 11 6.47 5.74 0.77
C ILE A 11 6.06 6.26 -0.61
N TYR A 12 6.67 7.37 -1.06
CA TYR A 12 6.50 7.85 -2.41
C TYR A 12 6.97 6.81 -3.45
N GLU A 13 8.13 6.21 -3.24
CA GLU A 13 8.67 5.20 -4.14
C GLU A 13 7.77 3.95 -4.20
N PHE A 14 7.20 3.51 -3.07
CA PHE A 14 6.22 2.42 -3.03
C PHE A 14 4.96 2.78 -3.81
N ALA A 15 4.35 3.93 -3.53
CA ALA A 15 3.12 4.33 -4.20
C ALA A 15 3.30 4.43 -5.72
N HIS A 16 4.41 5.02 -6.17
CA HIS A 16 4.72 5.13 -7.59
C HIS A 16 4.98 3.77 -8.24
N ALA A 17 5.75 2.88 -7.57
CA ALA A 17 6.04 1.55 -8.10
C ALA A 17 4.79 0.64 -8.20
N LEU A 18 3.81 0.87 -7.33
CA LEU A 18 2.57 0.11 -7.30
C LEU A 18 1.47 0.69 -8.19
N ASN A 19 1.68 1.87 -8.78
CA ASN A 19 0.61 2.71 -9.30
C ASN A 19 -0.57 2.77 -8.30
N SER A 20 -0.22 3.06 -7.04
CA SER A 20 -1.10 2.93 -5.88
C SER A 20 -2.36 3.78 -6.03
N HIS A 21 -3.45 3.30 -5.43
CA HIS A 21 -4.69 4.06 -5.35
C HIS A 21 -4.65 5.15 -4.27
N VAL A 22 -3.68 5.10 -3.36
CA VAL A 22 -3.40 6.12 -2.34
C VAL A 22 -2.57 7.24 -2.93
N ASP A 23 -2.99 8.46 -2.63
CA ASP A 23 -2.21 9.66 -2.93
C ASP A 23 -1.08 9.84 -1.91
N VAL A 24 0.08 10.25 -2.38
CA VAL A 24 1.25 10.56 -1.56
C VAL A 24 1.91 11.82 -2.10
N GLN A 25 2.56 12.59 -1.23
CA GLN A 25 3.26 13.81 -1.65
C GLN A 25 4.48 13.45 -2.50
N ALA A 26 4.63 14.05 -3.68
CA ALA A 26 5.91 13.99 -4.38
C ALA A 26 6.99 14.71 -3.56
N TYR A 27 8.22 14.22 -3.66
CA TYR A 27 9.35 14.75 -2.90
C TYR A 27 10.55 15.07 -3.77
N LYS A 28 11.36 16.05 -3.33
CA LYS A 28 12.63 16.40 -3.96
C LYS A 28 13.65 16.85 -2.91
N PRO A 29 14.80 16.16 -2.76
CA PRO A 29 15.90 16.64 -1.93
C PRO A 29 16.45 17.97 -2.47
N VAL A 30 16.67 18.94 -1.59
CA VAL A 30 17.20 20.26 -1.93
C VAL A 30 18.19 20.75 -0.87
N LEU A 31 19.04 21.69 -1.27
CA LEU A 31 19.95 22.37 -0.35
C LEU A 31 19.40 23.77 -0.06
N LEU A 32 19.22 24.08 1.22
CA LEU A 32 18.80 25.40 1.63
C LEU A 32 20.02 26.30 1.83
N PHE A 33 19.94 27.52 1.29
CA PHE A 33 20.89 28.58 1.58
C PHE A 33 20.15 29.84 2.03
N LEU A 34 20.47 30.38 3.19
CA LEU A 34 19.96 31.67 3.66
C LEU A 34 21.09 32.69 3.64
N ASN A 35 20.92 33.77 2.88
CA ASN A 35 21.94 34.82 2.69
C ASN A 35 23.31 34.28 2.27
N GLY A 36 23.33 33.30 1.35
CA GLY A 36 24.55 32.66 0.85
C GLY A 36 25.20 31.64 1.81
N LYS A 37 24.65 31.45 3.02
CA LYS A 37 25.15 30.46 3.98
C LYS A 37 24.39 29.15 3.81
N TYR A 38 25.09 28.02 3.87
CA TYR A 38 24.48 26.70 3.84
C TYR A 38 23.64 26.45 5.10
N TRP A 39 22.41 25.96 4.91
CA TRP A 39 21.46 25.64 5.96
C TRP A 39 21.07 24.16 5.99
N GLY A 40 21.74 23.30 5.24
CA GLY A 40 21.48 21.86 5.29
C GLY A 40 20.69 21.34 4.11
N LEU A 41 20.56 20.01 4.10
CA LEU A 41 19.71 19.24 3.22
C LEU A 41 18.26 19.29 3.74
N TYR A 42 17.32 19.52 2.85
CA TYR A 42 15.88 19.50 3.10
C TYR A 42 15.18 18.64 2.05
N THR A 43 13.93 18.29 2.32
CA THR A 43 13.04 17.65 1.34
C THR A 43 11.92 18.63 1.00
N LEU A 44 11.86 19.10 -0.24
CA LEU A 44 10.66 19.76 -0.75
C LEU A 44 9.59 18.69 -0.95
N MET A 45 8.39 18.94 -0.45
CA MET A 45 7.24 18.05 -0.63
C MET A 45 6.06 18.84 -1.17
N GLU A 46 5.24 18.21 -1.99
CA GLU A 46 4.02 18.82 -2.52
C GLU A 46 3.06 19.21 -1.39
N ARG A 47 2.37 20.35 -1.52
CA ARG A 47 1.39 20.76 -0.52
C ARG A 47 0.13 19.89 -0.65
N LYS A 48 -0.21 19.13 0.38
CA LYS A 48 -1.32 18.17 0.47
C LYS A 48 -2.75 18.76 0.61
N GLY A 49 -2.99 19.94 0.03
CA GLY A 49 -4.27 20.66 0.11
C GLY A 49 -5.19 20.43 -1.09
N ILE A 50 -6.19 21.29 -1.25
CA ILE A 50 -7.06 21.29 -2.45
C ILE A 50 -6.27 21.52 -3.75
N ASP A 51 -5.15 22.23 -3.68
CA ASP A 51 -4.21 22.41 -4.79
C ASP A 51 -3.62 21.08 -5.24
N PHE A 52 -3.24 20.18 -4.33
CA PHE A 52 -2.79 18.83 -4.69
C PHE A 52 -3.82 18.12 -5.56
N ILE A 53 -5.09 18.13 -5.14
CA ILE A 53 -6.17 17.42 -5.83
C ILE A 53 -6.48 18.04 -7.18
N ARG A 54 -6.44 19.37 -7.27
CA ARG A 54 -6.65 20.08 -8.52
C ARG A 54 -5.56 19.77 -9.54
N GLU A 55 -4.29 19.84 -9.14
CA GLU A 55 -3.17 19.68 -10.07
C GLU A 55 -2.95 18.20 -10.45
N ASN A 56 -3.18 17.25 -9.54
CA ASN A 56 -2.95 15.81 -9.81
C ASN A 56 -4.18 15.07 -10.36
N HIS A 57 -5.41 15.47 -9.97
CA HIS A 57 -6.64 14.77 -10.36
C HIS A 57 -7.63 15.64 -11.15
N GLY A 58 -7.38 16.94 -11.30
CA GLY A 58 -8.23 17.85 -12.10
C GLY A 58 -9.53 18.28 -11.42
N PHE A 59 -9.79 17.86 -10.19
CA PHE A 59 -11.02 18.21 -9.47
C PHE A 59 -10.89 19.52 -8.69
N LYS A 60 -11.88 20.40 -8.84
CA LYS A 60 -11.96 21.69 -8.12
C LYS A 60 -12.96 21.65 -6.96
N GLU A 61 -14.09 20.98 -7.18
CA GLU A 61 -15.13 20.83 -6.17
C GLU A 61 -14.96 19.50 -5.46
N ILE A 62 -14.45 19.56 -4.22
CA ILE A 62 -14.12 18.39 -3.41
C ILE A 62 -14.60 18.56 -1.98
N ASP A 63 -14.77 17.44 -1.30
CA ASP A 63 -14.72 17.37 0.15
C ASP A 63 -13.37 16.80 0.56
N MET A 64 -12.76 17.39 1.58
CA MET A 64 -11.50 16.92 2.15
C MET A 64 -11.57 17.01 3.67
N LEU A 65 -11.23 15.90 4.29
CA LEU A 65 -11.18 15.76 5.73
C LEU A 65 -9.78 15.26 6.12
N SER A 66 -9.38 15.51 7.35
CA SER A 66 -8.14 14.98 7.91
C SER A 66 -8.39 14.33 9.26
N GLU A 67 -7.47 13.43 9.62
CA GLU A 67 -7.42 12.77 10.92
C GLU A 67 -8.69 11.95 11.24
N ASP A 68 -8.71 11.28 12.38
CA ASP A 68 -9.81 10.39 12.76
C ASP A 68 -11.04 11.13 13.27
N HIS A 69 -10.82 12.37 13.72
CA HIS A 69 -11.85 13.30 14.16
C HIS A 69 -12.55 14.04 13.02
N MET A 70 -12.28 13.68 11.76
CA MET A 70 -12.96 14.25 10.58
C MET A 70 -12.85 15.77 10.50
N LEU A 71 -11.66 16.32 10.78
CA LEU A 71 -11.42 17.75 10.67
C LEU A 71 -11.67 18.22 9.23
N ILE A 72 -12.52 19.23 9.06
CA ILE A 72 -12.90 19.73 7.75
C ILE A 72 -11.80 20.64 7.20
N GLU A 73 -11.04 20.14 6.23
CA GLU A 73 -10.03 20.88 5.49
C GLU A 73 -10.64 21.65 4.32
N HIS A 74 -11.66 21.07 3.68
CA HIS A 74 -12.42 21.70 2.60
C HIS A 74 -13.80 21.04 2.43
N GLY A 75 -14.82 21.83 2.08
CA GLY A 75 -16.16 21.31 1.82
C GLY A 75 -16.92 20.99 3.11
N ASP A 76 -17.45 19.77 3.22
CA ASP A 76 -18.19 19.27 4.39
C ASP A 76 -17.97 17.76 4.61
N ASP A 77 -18.42 17.27 5.75
CA ASP A 77 -18.26 15.89 6.23
C ASP A 77 -19.48 15.00 5.98
N VAL A 78 -20.62 15.57 5.55
CA VAL A 78 -21.94 14.91 5.51
C VAL A 78 -21.91 13.55 4.78
N HIS A 79 -21.22 13.48 3.64
CA HIS A 79 -21.13 12.23 2.89
C HIS A 79 -20.18 11.22 3.54
N PHE A 80 -19.09 11.67 4.15
CA PHE A 80 -18.18 10.77 4.86
C PHE A 80 -18.85 10.20 6.09
N ASP A 81 -19.47 11.06 6.90
CA ASP A 81 -20.22 10.66 8.10
C ASP A 81 -21.32 9.65 7.76
N ARG A 82 -22.07 9.87 6.68
CA ARG A 82 -23.04 8.88 6.17
C ARG A 82 -22.39 7.54 5.85
N MET A 83 -21.24 7.54 5.17
CA MET A 83 -20.54 6.30 4.80
C MET A 83 -20.01 5.58 6.05
N ARG A 84 -19.33 6.31 6.94
CA ARG A 84 -18.78 5.81 8.20
C ARG A 84 -19.88 5.22 9.08
N SER A 85 -20.92 6.01 9.36
CA SER A 85 -22.09 5.57 10.13
C SER A 85 -22.75 4.33 9.51
N TYR A 86 -22.83 4.23 8.18
CA TYR A 86 -23.39 3.05 7.51
C TYR A 86 -22.54 1.81 7.73
N ILE A 87 -21.20 1.91 7.65
CA ILE A 87 -20.26 0.82 7.92
C ILE A 87 -20.39 0.32 9.36
N GLU A 88 -20.50 1.24 10.33
CA GLU A 88 -20.57 0.92 11.75
C GLU A 88 -21.95 0.35 12.18
N SER A 89 -23.03 0.78 11.52
CA SER A 89 -24.41 0.42 11.92
C SER A 89 -25.03 -0.76 11.17
N HIS A 90 -24.40 -1.23 10.09
CA HIS A 90 -24.92 -2.35 9.28
C HIS A 90 -24.00 -3.56 9.35
N ASP A 91 -24.58 -4.74 9.14
CA ASP A 91 -23.81 -6.00 9.12
C ASP A 91 -22.97 -6.10 7.84
N MET A 92 -21.68 -5.81 7.95
CA MET A 92 -20.75 -5.90 6.81
C MET A 92 -20.55 -7.34 6.31
N THR A 93 -20.98 -8.38 7.04
CA THR A 93 -20.95 -9.75 6.50
C THR A 93 -21.94 -9.93 5.34
N GLU A 94 -22.96 -9.07 5.23
CA GLU A 94 -23.92 -9.10 4.12
C GLU A 94 -23.35 -8.45 2.84
N PRO A 95 -23.32 -9.16 1.69
CA PRO A 95 -22.73 -8.64 0.46
C PRO A 95 -23.38 -7.36 -0.09
N ASN A 96 -24.66 -7.12 0.19
CA ASN A 96 -25.35 -5.90 -0.25
C ASN A 96 -24.82 -4.64 0.44
N HIS A 97 -24.49 -4.73 1.74
CA HIS A 97 -23.97 -3.60 2.48
C HIS A 97 -22.56 -3.24 2.00
N TYR A 98 -21.70 -4.23 1.80
CA TYR A 98 -20.38 -3.99 1.20
C TYR A 98 -20.46 -3.40 -0.21
N ARG A 99 -21.35 -3.91 -1.09
CA ARG A 99 -21.60 -3.31 -2.41
C ARG A 99 -22.03 -1.86 -2.36
N GLN A 100 -22.73 -1.44 -1.30
CA GLN A 100 -23.10 -0.05 -1.12
C GLN A 100 -21.88 0.80 -0.73
N VAL A 101 -21.01 0.31 0.15
CA VAL A 101 -19.75 0.97 0.52
C VAL A 101 -18.85 1.17 -0.70
N GLN A 102 -18.76 0.17 -1.58
CA GLN A 102 -17.98 0.25 -2.83
C GLN A 102 -18.43 1.38 -3.78
N LYS A 103 -19.64 1.91 -3.63
CA LYS A 103 -20.12 3.08 -4.39
C LYS A 103 -19.63 4.40 -3.80
N TRP A 104 -19.30 4.43 -2.51
CA TRP A 104 -18.87 5.63 -1.79
C TRP A 104 -17.37 5.72 -1.58
N MET A 105 -16.66 4.60 -1.68
CA MET A 105 -15.24 4.49 -1.38
C MET A 105 -14.47 3.81 -2.51
N ASP A 106 -13.30 4.35 -2.83
CA ASP A 106 -12.29 3.58 -3.55
C ASP A 106 -11.65 2.62 -2.56
N VAL A 107 -12.12 1.37 -2.59
CA VAL A 107 -11.69 0.33 -1.65
C VAL A 107 -10.21 0.03 -1.78
N LEU A 108 -9.63 0.09 -2.98
CA LEU A 108 -8.20 -0.16 -3.14
C LEU A 108 -7.37 0.99 -2.57
N SER A 109 -7.84 2.24 -2.68
CA SER A 109 -7.21 3.38 -1.99
C SER A 109 -7.21 3.19 -0.48
N PHE A 110 -8.33 2.75 0.10
CA PHE A 110 -8.39 2.45 1.53
C PHE A 110 -7.46 1.30 1.94
N ILE A 111 -7.44 0.21 1.16
CA ILE A 111 -6.60 -0.96 1.45
C ILE A 111 -5.11 -0.63 1.33
N ASP A 112 -4.68 0.06 0.27
CA ASP A 112 -3.28 0.44 0.07
C ASP A 112 -2.77 1.32 1.23
N TYR A 113 -3.63 2.21 1.75
CA TYR A 113 -3.28 3.07 2.88
C TYR A 113 -2.95 2.22 4.10
N TRP A 114 -3.84 1.30 4.46
CA TRP A 114 -3.64 0.41 5.60
C TRP A 114 -2.49 -0.59 5.39
N ILE A 115 -2.22 -1.02 4.16
CA ILE A 115 -1.03 -1.84 3.91
C ILE A 115 0.26 -1.04 4.13
N PHE A 116 0.30 0.25 3.77
CA PHE A 116 1.46 1.10 4.06
C PHE A 116 1.65 1.27 5.57
N GLU A 117 0.58 1.55 6.30
CA GLU A 117 0.58 1.60 7.77
C GLU A 117 1.07 0.29 8.38
N CYS A 118 0.52 -0.85 7.94
CA CYS A 118 0.95 -2.18 8.37
C CYS A 118 2.43 -2.45 8.03
N TYR A 119 2.89 -2.03 6.86
CA TYR A 119 4.28 -2.20 6.47
C TYR A 119 5.22 -1.43 7.37
N CYS A 120 4.94 -0.16 7.66
CA CYS A 120 5.73 0.66 8.57
C CYS A 120 5.68 0.17 10.02
N GLY A 121 4.58 -0.51 10.39
CA GLY A 121 4.27 -0.81 11.78
C GLY A 121 3.91 0.46 12.55
N ALA A 122 3.27 1.42 11.90
CA ALA A 122 3.03 2.76 12.45
C ALA A 122 1.99 2.75 13.59
N HIS A 123 2.10 3.73 14.50
CA HIS A 123 1.23 3.88 15.68
C HIS A 123 0.48 5.22 15.71
N ASP A 124 0.67 6.06 14.70
CA ASP A 124 0.21 7.44 14.60
C ASP A 124 -0.69 7.64 13.37
N TYR A 125 -1.32 6.56 12.91
CA TYR A 125 -2.22 6.55 11.76
C TYR A 125 -3.45 7.44 11.93
N GLU A 126 -3.76 7.91 13.15
CA GLU A 126 -4.89 8.78 13.46
C GLU A 126 -4.71 10.21 12.96
N VAL A 127 -3.46 10.67 12.76
CA VAL A 127 -3.15 12.09 12.49
C VAL A 127 -2.57 12.33 11.10
N ASN A 128 -1.93 11.32 10.52
CA ASN A 128 -1.07 11.47 9.34
C ASN A 128 -1.77 11.05 8.03
N ARG A 129 -3.06 11.41 7.93
CA ARG A 129 -3.90 11.11 6.76
C ARG A 129 -4.90 12.19 6.43
N ARG A 130 -5.17 12.33 5.14
CA ARG A 130 -6.31 13.04 4.58
C ARG A 130 -7.14 12.06 3.77
N TYR A 131 -8.43 12.33 3.67
CA TYR A 131 -9.31 11.62 2.74
C TYR A 131 -10.16 12.65 2.02
N TRP A 132 -10.35 12.41 0.73
CA TRP A 132 -11.02 13.35 -0.15
C TRP A 132 -11.96 12.65 -1.12
N ARG A 133 -12.99 13.34 -1.58
CA ARG A 133 -13.81 12.90 -2.71
C ARG A 133 -14.17 14.06 -3.62
N PRO A 134 -14.29 13.85 -4.93
CA PRO A 134 -14.90 14.84 -5.80
C PRO A 134 -16.41 14.94 -5.50
N ARG A 135 -16.96 16.16 -5.56
CA ARG A 135 -18.41 16.42 -5.40
C ARG A 135 -19.19 16.09 -6.69
N THR A 136 -19.05 14.86 -7.15
CA THR A 136 -19.81 14.31 -8.28
C THR A 136 -20.79 13.25 -7.81
N LYS A 137 -21.73 12.86 -8.69
CA LYS A 137 -22.72 11.81 -8.39
C LYS A 137 -22.07 10.48 -7.99
N ASP A 138 -20.98 10.13 -8.66
CA ASP A 138 -20.26 8.87 -8.50
C ASP A 138 -18.90 9.06 -7.81
N GLY A 139 -18.72 10.20 -7.11
CA GLY A 139 -17.47 10.55 -6.44
C GLY A 139 -17.22 9.68 -5.23
N LYS A 140 -16.04 9.04 -5.21
CA LYS A 140 -15.61 8.12 -4.15
C LYS A 140 -14.55 8.74 -3.26
N TRP A 141 -14.57 8.39 -1.98
CA TRP A 141 -13.51 8.72 -1.03
C TRP A 141 -12.23 7.97 -1.35
N ARG A 142 -11.11 8.70 -1.34
CA ARG A 142 -9.73 8.23 -1.54
C ARG A 142 -8.84 8.76 -0.42
N TRP A 143 -7.77 8.05 -0.12
CA TRP A 143 -6.83 8.40 0.94
C TRP A 143 -5.59 9.08 0.37
N LEU A 144 -5.10 10.05 1.13
CA LEU A 144 -3.84 10.75 0.93
C LEU A 144 -2.99 10.56 2.19
N ALA A 145 -1.92 9.80 2.04
CA ALA A 145 -0.94 9.55 3.09
C ALA A 145 0.15 10.62 3.11
N PHE A 146 0.56 11.03 4.29
CA PHE A 146 1.70 11.93 4.50
C PHE A 146 2.35 11.66 5.85
N ASP A 147 3.58 12.13 6.04
CA ASP A 147 4.29 12.02 7.32
C ASP A 147 4.32 10.60 7.91
N MET A 148 4.53 9.61 7.04
CA MET A 148 4.64 8.20 7.43
C MET A 148 6.07 7.90 7.92
N ASP A 149 6.46 8.57 9.00
CA ASP A 149 7.81 8.49 9.58
C ASP A 149 7.89 7.71 10.92
N SER A 150 6.74 7.23 11.38
CA SER A 150 6.62 6.27 12.48
C SER A 150 6.85 4.85 11.98
N TRP A 151 8.11 4.41 12.06
CA TRP A 151 8.51 3.06 11.70
C TRP A 151 8.86 2.26 12.94
N ARG A 152 8.41 1.01 13.01
CA ARG A 152 8.84 0.03 14.02
C ARG A 152 9.88 -0.93 13.44
N GLU A 153 10.26 -1.91 14.24
CA GLU A 153 11.13 -2.99 13.79
C GLU A 153 10.35 -4.00 12.93
N TRP A 154 11.07 -4.78 12.14
CA TRP A 154 10.49 -5.62 11.09
C TRP A 154 9.55 -6.71 11.63
N ASP A 155 9.73 -7.11 12.89
CA ASP A 155 9.01 -8.13 13.63
C ASP A 155 7.93 -7.56 14.56
N HIS A 156 7.59 -6.28 14.44
CA HIS A 156 6.52 -5.69 15.22
C HIS A 156 5.15 -6.24 14.76
N ASP A 157 4.40 -6.86 15.68
CA ASP A 157 3.08 -7.41 15.38
C ASP A 157 2.04 -6.30 15.26
N ILE A 158 1.89 -5.80 14.04
CA ILE A 158 0.99 -4.69 13.75
C ILE A 158 -0.47 -5.12 13.71
N PHE A 159 -0.75 -6.41 13.48
CA PHE A 159 -2.13 -6.91 13.47
C PHE A 159 -2.66 -7.01 14.89
N GLU A 160 -1.85 -7.52 15.83
CA GLU A 160 -2.20 -7.48 17.25
C GLU A 160 -2.40 -6.05 17.74
N TYR A 161 -1.53 -5.12 17.33
CA TYR A 161 -1.66 -3.71 17.70
C TYR A 161 -2.93 -3.03 17.14
N TYR A 162 -3.30 -3.29 15.88
CA TYR A 162 -4.47 -2.65 15.26
C TYR A 162 -5.80 -3.35 15.54
N PHE A 163 -5.79 -4.65 15.81
CA PHE A 163 -6.99 -5.48 15.78
C PHE A 163 -7.12 -6.40 17.01
N GLY A 164 -6.13 -6.42 17.92
CA GLY A 164 -6.18 -7.18 19.16
C GLY A 164 -7.20 -6.64 20.17
N ASP A 165 -7.28 -7.28 21.33
CA ASP A 165 -8.30 -7.01 22.36
C ASP A 165 -8.03 -5.73 23.18
N GLU A 166 -6.85 -5.13 23.07
CA GLU A 166 -6.46 -3.92 23.81
C GLU A 166 -6.56 -2.68 22.92
N ASP A 167 -7.46 -1.76 23.29
CA ASP A 167 -7.73 -0.44 22.69
C ASP A 167 -8.09 -0.46 21.17
N GLU A 168 -9.40 -0.46 20.89
CA GLU A 168 -9.96 -0.21 19.55
C GLU A 168 -9.56 1.20 19.06
N GLN A 169 -8.46 1.29 18.33
CA GLN A 169 -8.03 2.55 17.72
C GLN A 169 -8.41 2.63 16.22
N VAL A 170 -8.57 1.49 15.52
CA VAL A 170 -8.95 1.48 14.09
C VAL A 170 -10.47 1.37 13.92
N VAL A 171 -11.11 2.38 13.34
CA VAL A 171 -12.58 2.42 13.25
C VAL A 171 -13.17 1.60 12.10
N MET A 172 -12.97 1.98 10.83
CA MET A 172 -13.73 1.36 9.71
C MET A 172 -13.19 -0.01 9.26
N LEU A 173 -11.88 -0.22 9.35
CA LEU A 173 -11.23 -1.41 8.78
C LEU A 173 -11.70 -2.72 9.44
N PRO A 174 -11.83 -2.84 10.78
CA PRO A 174 -12.35 -4.04 11.43
C PRO A 174 -13.76 -4.44 10.96
N TYR A 175 -14.65 -3.47 10.73
CA TYR A 175 -15.99 -3.76 10.20
C TYR A 175 -15.91 -4.34 8.79
N LEU A 176 -15.10 -3.73 7.92
CA LEU A 176 -14.95 -4.19 6.54
C LEU A 176 -14.29 -5.57 6.45
N LEU A 177 -13.34 -5.89 7.34
CA LEU A 177 -12.69 -7.20 7.40
C LEU A 177 -13.64 -8.36 7.78
N LYS A 178 -14.83 -8.07 8.33
CA LYS A 178 -15.89 -9.08 8.53
C LYS A 178 -16.50 -9.53 7.20
N ASN A 179 -16.44 -8.71 6.16
CA ASN A 179 -16.92 -9.09 4.83
C ASN A 179 -15.91 -10.01 4.14
N LYS A 180 -16.35 -11.18 3.68
CA LYS A 180 -15.48 -12.18 3.04
C LYS A 180 -14.78 -11.65 1.78
N ASP A 181 -15.47 -10.88 0.95
CA ASP A 181 -14.90 -10.36 -0.30
C ASP A 181 -13.85 -9.27 -0.01
N PHE A 182 -14.14 -8.38 0.95
CA PHE A 182 -13.15 -7.40 1.41
C PHE A 182 -11.94 -8.07 2.07
N PHE A 183 -12.16 -9.08 2.92
CA PHE A 183 -11.10 -9.83 3.59
C PHE A 183 -10.15 -10.49 2.58
N HIS A 184 -10.71 -11.18 1.57
CA HIS A 184 -9.92 -11.76 0.49
C HIS A 184 -9.18 -10.69 -0.31
N LEU A 185 -9.84 -9.57 -0.63
CA LEU A 185 -9.22 -8.47 -1.36
C LEU A 185 -8.05 -7.86 -0.57
N PHE A 186 -8.21 -7.62 0.74
CA PHE A 186 -7.15 -7.10 1.60
C PHE A 186 -5.97 -8.07 1.65
N ALA A 187 -6.22 -9.36 1.92
CA ALA A 187 -5.18 -10.39 1.99
C ALA A 187 -4.41 -10.52 0.66
N ASN A 188 -5.14 -10.57 -0.46
CA ASN A 188 -4.53 -10.68 -1.79
C ASN A 188 -3.79 -9.41 -2.18
N ARG A 189 -4.36 -8.23 -1.93
CA ARG A 189 -3.68 -6.95 -2.24
C ARG A 189 -2.40 -6.79 -1.41
N MET A 190 -2.41 -7.19 -0.14
CA MET A 190 -1.20 -7.25 0.69
C MET A 190 -0.15 -8.16 0.04
N CYS A 191 -0.52 -9.36 -0.39
CA CYS A 191 0.42 -10.24 -1.10
C CYS A 191 0.89 -9.63 -2.43
N ASP A 192 0.01 -9.03 -3.22
CA ASP A 192 0.32 -8.42 -4.50
C ASP A 192 1.39 -7.31 -4.35
N VAL A 193 1.21 -6.38 -3.41
CA VAL A 193 2.17 -5.29 -3.21
C VAL A 193 3.49 -5.80 -2.65
N LEU A 194 3.46 -6.81 -1.76
CA LEU A 194 4.67 -7.45 -1.20
C LEU A 194 5.42 -8.34 -2.21
N ASN A 195 4.79 -8.72 -3.32
CA ASN A 195 5.44 -9.41 -4.44
C ASN A 195 5.97 -8.45 -5.51
N THR A 196 5.66 -7.15 -5.42
CA THR A 196 5.94 -6.16 -6.47
C THR A 196 6.68 -4.95 -5.90
N GLY A 197 6.03 -3.78 -5.80
CA GLY A 197 6.63 -2.52 -5.38
C GLY A 197 7.18 -2.53 -3.94
N MET A 198 6.69 -3.42 -3.10
CA MET A 198 7.15 -3.59 -1.70
C MET A 198 7.85 -4.94 -1.48
N SER A 199 8.29 -5.60 -2.55
CA SER A 199 9.16 -6.77 -2.44
C SER A 199 10.51 -6.43 -1.79
N PRO A 200 11.21 -7.42 -1.21
CA PRO A 200 12.55 -7.19 -0.66
C PRO A 200 13.51 -6.54 -1.64
N GLU A 201 13.46 -6.93 -2.91
CA GLU A 201 14.29 -6.40 -3.99
C GLU A 201 13.96 -4.94 -4.26
N SER A 202 12.67 -4.62 -4.48
CA SER A 202 12.19 -3.26 -4.74
C SER A 202 12.49 -2.32 -3.58
N ALA A 203 12.10 -2.69 -2.36
CA ALA A 203 12.28 -1.86 -1.17
C ALA A 203 13.76 -1.57 -0.88
N LYS A 204 14.64 -2.57 -0.98
CA LYS A 204 16.11 -2.35 -0.87
C LYS A 204 16.63 -1.47 -2.01
N GLY A 205 16.08 -1.62 -3.21
CA GLY A 205 16.36 -0.76 -4.36
C GLY A 205 16.06 0.71 -4.08
N PHE A 206 14.89 1.00 -3.52
CA PHE A 206 14.47 2.36 -3.17
C PHE A 206 15.31 2.95 -2.05
N VAL A 207 15.62 2.19 -0.99
CA VAL A 207 16.55 2.64 0.06
C VAL A 207 17.91 3.06 -0.55
N ARG A 208 18.46 2.26 -1.48
CA ARG A 208 19.71 2.61 -2.18
C ARG A 208 19.54 3.86 -3.04
N LYS A 209 18.47 3.96 -3.82
CA LYS A 209 18.17 5.12 -4.68
C LYS A 209 18.13 6.42 -3.87
N ILE A 210 17.35 6.42 -2.78
CA ILE A 210 17.17 7.60 -1.90
C ILE A 210 18.52 7.99 -1.28
N THR A 211 19.18 7.04 -0.62
CA THR A 211 20.43 7.32 0.12
C THR A 211 21.60 7.69 -0.80
N GLN A 212 21.67 7.12 -2.01
CA GLN A 212 22.66 7.52 -3.00
C GLN A 212 22.46 8.97 -3.48
N THR A 213 21.20 9.39 -3.63
CA THR A 213 20.86 10.75 -4.07
C THR A 213 21.36 11.83 -3.10
N ILE A 214 21.31 11.54 -1.79
CA ILE A 214 21.70 12.51 -0.74
C ILE A 214 23.12 12.29 -0.19
N LYS A 215 23.83 11.26 -0.67
CA LYS A 215 25.08 10.76 -0.07
C LYS A 215 26.14 11.84 0.15
N SER A 216 26.32 12.76 -0.81
CA SER A 216 27.33 13.81 -0.72
C SER A 216 27.04 14.86 0.35
N GLU A 217 25.80 14.94 0.83
CA GLU A 217 25.35 15.97 1.76
C GLU A 217 25.22 15.46 3.20
N VAL A 218 25.26 14.15 3.42
CA VAL A 218 25.10 13.53 4.75
C VAL A 218 26.09 14.10 5.77
N ASP A 219 27.37 14.23 5.42
CA ASP A 219 28.39 14.75 6.33
C ASP A 219 28.26 16.25 6.56
N ARG A 220 27.86 17.00 5.53
CA ARG A 220 27.66 18.46 5.62
C ARG A 220 26.43 18.82 6.45
N GLU A 221 25.34 18.07 6.31
CA GLU A 221 24.12 18.23 7.12
C GLU A 221 24.41 17.93 8.59
N ARG A 222 25.08 16.80 8.88
CA ARG A 222 25.48 16.44 10.26
C ARG A 222 26.35 17.51 10.90
N GLU A 223 27.35 18.01 10.20
CA GLU A 223 28.22 19.07 10.71
C GLU A 223 27.44 20.39 10.94
N ARG A 224 26.51 20.74 10.03
CA ARG A 224 25.71 21.97 10.15
C ARG A 224 24.82 21.99 11.39
N TRP A 225 24.30 20.83 11.78
CA TRP A 225 23.27 20.70 12.81
C TRP A 225 23.74 19.96 14.07
N LYS A 226 25.03 19.64 14.19
CA LYS A 226 25.61 18.88 15.30
C LYS A 226 25.31 19.44 16.70
N ASP A 227 25.10 20.75 16.80
CA ASP A 227 24.82 21.45 18.06
C ASP A 227 23.31 21.54 18.37
N GLU A 228 22.45 21.24 17.38
CA GLU A 228 20.99 21.34 17.47
C GLU A 228 20.30 19.96 17.46
N HIS A 229 20.95 18.93 16.92
CA HIS A 229 20.39 17.60 16.75
C HIS A 229 21.32 16.50 17.25
N GLU A 230 20.74 15.53 17.93
CA GLU A 230 21.40 14.24 18.20
C GLU A 230 21.24 13.32 17.00
N TYR A 231 22.35 12.78 16.50
CA TYR A 231 22.32 11.86 15.37
C TYR A 231 22.53 10.41 15.79
N VAL A 232 21.80 9.50 15.14
CA VAL A 232 22.13 8.06 15.19
C VAL A 232 23.47 7.80 14.49
N GLU A 233 24.06 6.64 14.78
CA GLU A 233 25.27 6.18 14.11
C GLU A 233 25.07 6.21 12.59
N LYS A 234 26.05 6.77 11.86
CA LYS A 234 25.99 6.91 10.41
C LYS A 234 25.78 5.56 9.74
N GLY A 235 24.75 5.46 8.90
CA GLY A 235 24.38 4.23 8.19
C GLY A 235 23.55 3.22 9.00
N SER A 236 23.37 3.41 10.32
CA SER A 236 22.52 2.52 11.12
C SER A 236 21.06 2.54 10.66
N GLN A 237 20.53 3.71 10.26
CA GLN A 237 19.17 3.82 9.72
C GLN A 237 19.05 3.08 8.38
N ILE A 238 20.06 3.20 7.51
CA ILE A 238 20.11 2.46 6.24
C ILE A 238 20.09 0.95 6.52
N ALA A 239 20.94 0.48 7.43
CA ALA A 239 21.00 -0.93 7.81
C ALA A 239 19.65 -1.45 8.33
N ARG A 240 19.01 -0.70 9.22
CA ARG A 240 17.67 -1.01 9.74
C ARG A 240 16.64 -1.12 8.62
N PHE A 241 16.60 -0.16 7.69
CA PHE A 241 15.64 -0.20 6.57
C PHE A 241 15.93 -1.34 5.58
N MET A 242 17.20 -1.69 5.37
CA MET A 242 17.60 -2.82 4.54
C MET A 242 17.19 -4.17 5.17
N GLU A 243 17.30 -4.29 6.49
CA GLU A 243 16.81 -5.44 7.24
C GLU A 243 15.28 -5.51 7.22
N HIS A 244 14.62 -4.38 7.45
CA HIS A 244 13.18 -4.28 7.38
C HIS A 244 12.64 -4.69 6.01
N ALA A 245 13.20 -4.15 4.93
CA ALA A 245 12.88 -4.57 3.57
C ALA A 245 13.10 -6.07 3.32
N ALA A 246 14.13 -6.66 3.94
CA ALA A 246 14.42 -8.08 3.78
C ALA A 246 13.40 -9.00 4.47
N LYS A 247 12.91 -8.60 5.65
CA LYS A 247 12.17 -9.49 6.56
C LYS A 247 10.69 -9.18 6.69
N ARG A 248 10.30 -7.89 6.61
CA ARG A 248 8.92 -7.44 6.82
C ARG A 248 7.91 -8.13 5.90
N PRO A 249 8.15 -8.34 4.60
CA PRO A 249 7.17 -8.98 3.72
C PRO A 249 6.76 -10.39 4.17
N ALA A 250 7.72 -11.23 4.57
CA ALA A 250 7.44 -12.57 5.07
C ALA A 250 6.78 -12.53 6.45
N TYR A 251 7.26 -11.64 7.33
CA TYR A 251 6.67 -11.45 8.64
C TYR A 251 5.19 -11.05 8.55
N LEU A 252 4.82 -10.07 7.72
CA LEU A 252 3.43 -9.62 7.58
C LEU A 252 2.49 -10.73 7.12
N ARG A 253 2.90 -11.56 6.16
CA ARG A 253 2.08 -12.69 5.71
C ARG A 253 1.90 -13.72 6.82
N GLN A 254 2.95 -14.01 7.58
CA GLN A 254 2.89 -14.94 8.72
C GLN A 254 2.04 -14.40 9.87
N ALA A 255 2.22 -13.12 10.21
CA ALA A 255 1.44 -12.45 11.24
C ALA A 255 -0.04 -12.41 10.86
N PHE A 256 -0.39 -12.12 9.61
CA PHE A 256 -1.78 -12.17 9.13
C PHE A 256 -2.39 -13.57 9.24
N LEU A 257 -1.64 -14.62 8.85
CA LEU A 257 -2.10 -16.01 9.01
C LEU A 257 -2.33 -16.37 10.49
N HIS A 258 -1.41 -15.94 11.36
CA HIS A 258 -1.48 -16.20 12.80
C HIS A 258 -2.66 -15.49 13.45
N PHE A 259 -2.77 -14.17 13.24
CA PHE A 259 -3.78 -13.31 13.83
C PHE A 259 -5.20 -13.82 13.51
N TYR A 260 -5.49 -14.12 12.24
CA TYR A 260 -6.79 -14.66 11.83
C TYR A 260 -6.94 -16.19 12.01
N THR A 261 -5.96 -16.85 12.63
CA THR A 261 -5.94 -18.31 12.85
C THR A 261 -6.25 -19.09 11.56
N LEU A 262 -5.69 -18.63 10.44
CA LEU A 262 -5.90 -19.26 9.14
C LEU A 262 -5.14 -20.58 9.08
N LYS A 263 -5.81 -21.66 8.68
CA LYS A 263 -5.20 -22.99 8.51
C LYS A 263 -4.19 -23.06 7.35
N GLY A 264 -4.03 -21.97 6.61
CA GLY A 264 -3.15 -21.83 5.47
C GLY A 264 -1.67 -21.75 5.86
N ARG A 265 -0.84 -21.69 4.82
CA ARG A 265 0.59 -21.36 4.90
C ARG A 265 0.94 -20.45 3.73
N GLU A 266 2.13 -19.88 3.72
CA GLU A 266 2.65 -19.30 2.49
C GLU A 266 2.74 -20.37 1.39
N ILE A 267 2.19 -20.05 0.21
CA ILE A 267 2.27 -20.87 -1.00
C ILE A 267 2.94 -20.05 -2.12
N LYS A 268 3.68 -20.74 -2.99
CA LYS A 268 4.23 -20.14 -4.20
C LYS A 268 3.28 -20.35 -5.37
N VAL A 269 2.91 -19.25 -6.02
CA VAL A 269 2.14 -19.26 -7.27
C VAL A 269 3.09 -18.91 -8.40
N LYS A 270 3.39 -19.89 -9.25
CA LYS A 270 4.24 -19.70 -10.42
C LYS A 270 3.38 -19.56 -11.66
N LEU A 271 3.54 -18.44 -12.36
CA LEU A 271 2.80 -18.11 -13.56
C LEU A 271 3.71 -18.17 -14.78
N LYS A 272 3.21 -18.76 -15.86
CA LYS A 272 3.87 -18.82 -17.16
C LYS A 272 2.90 -18.36 -18.24
N VAL A 273 3.45 -17.84 -19.32
CA VAL A 273 2.69 -17.47 -20.51
C VAL A 273 3.34 -18.07 -21.74
N LYS A 274 2.51 -18.65 -22.60
CA LYS A 274 2.89 -19.09 -23.94
C LYS A 274 2.06 -18.33 -24.96
N GLY A 275 2.71 -17.57 -25.83
CA GLY A 275 2.05 -16.73 -26.83
C GLY A 275 1.94 -15.26 -26.40
N PRO A 276 1.29 -14.43 -27.22
CA PRO A 276 1.15 -12.98 -27.02
C PRO A 276 0.01 -12.64 -26.04
N GLY A 277 0.38 -12.45 -24.77
CA GLY A 277 -0.55 -12.04 -23.73
C GLY A 277 0.12 -11.95 -22.37
N SER A 278 -0.71 -11.71 -21.36
CA SER A 278 -0.31 -11.65 -19.95
C SER A 278 -1.37 -12.28 -19.05
N ILE A 279 -1.00 -12.53 -17.80
CA ILE A 279 -1.90 -12.98 -16.74
C ILE A 279 -1.98 -11.87 -15.70
N GLN A 280 -3.16 -11.31 -15.51
CA GLN A 280 -3.46 -10.55 -14.30
C GLN A 280 -3.66 -11.52 -13.14
N VAL A 281 -2.91 -11.37 -12.06
CA VAL A 281 -3.12 -12.07 -10.80
C VAL A 281 -3.65 -11.06 -9.79
N ASN A 282 -4.87 -11.29 -9.31
CA ASN A 282 -5.61 -10.38 -8.45
C ASN A 282 -5.62 -8.94 -9.01
N THR A 283 -4.84 -8.04 -8.39
CA THR A 283 -4.78 -6.61 -8.73
C THR A 283 -3.53 -6.21 -9.53
N ILE A 284 -2.66 -7.15 -9.89
CA ILE A 284 -1.38 -6.86 -10.55
C ILE A 284 -1.21 -7.67 -11.85
N ILE A 285 -0.40 -7.13 -12.76
CA ILE A 285 0.07 -7.82 -13.96
C ILE A 285 1.60 -7.92 -13.85
N PRO A 286 2.18 -9.12 -13.69
CA PRO A 286 3.63 -9.30 -13.71
C PRO A 286 4.28 -8.76 -14.99
N GLU A 287 5.41 -8.06 -14.84
CA GLU A 287 6.13 -7.46 -15.99
C GLU A 287 6.86 -8.50 -16.87
N SER A 288 7.11 -9.70 -16.34
CA SER A 288 7.80 -10.77 -17.08
C SER A 288 7.38 -12.16 -16.60
N TYR A 289 7.49 -13.15 -17.47
CA TYR A 289 7.23 -14.56 -17.18
C TYR A 289 8.47 -15.42 -17.50
N PRO A 290 8.73 -16.52 -16.76
CA PRO A 290 7.96 -17.02 -15.62
C PRO A 290 8.04 -16.08 -14.42
N TRP A 291 6.89 -15.87 -13.77
CA TRP A 291 6.78 -15.09 -12.54
C TRP A 291 6.48 -16.00 -11.35
N THR A 292 6.92 -15.64 -10.16
CA THR A 292 6.56 -16.37 -8.93
C THR A 292 6.25 -15.39 -7.81
N GLY A 293 5.03 -15.47 -7.28
CA GLY A 293 4.60 -14.72 -6.11
C GLY A 293 4.37 -15.63 -4.90
N VAL A 294 4.41 -15.04 -3.71
CA VAL A 294 4.07 -15.69 -2.44
C VAL A 294 2.70 -15.20 -1.98
N TYR A 295 1.78 -16.14 -1.75
CA TYR A 295 0.40 -15.89 -1.36
C TYR A 295 0.01 -16.70 -0.12
N LEU A 296 -1.14 -16.38 0.46
CA LEU A 296 -1.70 -17.09 1.61
C LEU A 296 -2.54 -18.28 1.13
N GLY A 297 -2.12 -19.50 1.45
CA GLY A 297 -2.87 -20.71 1.12
C GLY A 297 -4.26 -20.70 1.79
N GLY A 298 -5.28 -21.15 1.06
CA GLY A 298 -6.67 -21.12 1.51
C GLY A 298 -7.42 -19.82 1.20
N ILE A 299 -6.70 -18.75 0.82
CA ILE A 299 -7.29 -17.53 0.28
C ILE A 299 -7.42 -17.68 -1.24
N PRO A 300 -8.63 -17.55 -1.82
CA PRO A 300 -8.79 -17.65 -3.26
C PRO A 300 -8.06 -16.55 -4.01
N ILE A 301 -7.38 -16.91 -5.10
CA ILE A 301 -6.62 -16.02 -5.97
C ILE A 301 -7.32 -15.99 -7.32
N THR A 302 -7.58 -14.79 -7.84
CA THR A 302 -8.17 -14.61 -9.16
C THR A 302 -7.06 -14.50 -10.19
N LEU A 303 -7.14 -15.26 -11.28
CA LEU A 303 -6.28 -15.13 -12.45
C LEU A 303 -7.13 -14.77 -13.65
N GLU A 304 -6.70 -13.79 -14.43
CA GLU A 304 -7.34 -13.41 -15.68
C GLU A 304 -6.31 -13.37 -16.81
N ALA A 305 -6.56 -14.14 -17.87
CA ALA A 305 -5.77 -14.10 -19.08
C ALA A 305 -6.14 -12.85 -19.90
N LYS A 306 -5.12 -12.03 -20.19
CA LYS A 306 -5.23 -10.79 -20.96
C LYS A 306 -4.48 -10.97 -22.28
N PRO A 307 -5.16 -11.36 -23.38
CA PRO A 307 -4.51 -11.47 -24.69
C PRO A 307 -4.04 -10.09 -25.19
N ASP A 308 -2.92 -10.08 -25.91
CA ASP A 308 -2.48 -8.87 -26.62
C ASP A 308 -3.41 -8.55 -27.79
N GLU A 309 -3.32 -7.33 -28.33
CA GLU A 309 -4.11 -6.91 -29.48
C GLU A 309 -3.89 -7.84 -30.68
N GLY A 310 -4.98 -8.40 -31.21
CA GLY A 310 -4.95 -9.32 -32.35
C GLY A 310 -4.80 -10.80 -31.98
N SER A 311 -4.72 -11.14 -30.69
CA SER A 311 -4.61 -12.51 -30.21
C SER A 311 -5.80 -12.90 -29.32
N SER A 312 -5.88 -14.19 -28.99
CA SER A 312 -6.95 -14.73 -28.17
C SER A 312 -6.43 -15.66 -27.09
N PHE A 313 -7.13 -15.71 -25.96
CA PHE A 313 -6.86 -16.70 -24.94
C PHE A 313 -7.38 -18.07 -25.41
N SER A 314 -6.50 -19.07 -25.42
CA SER A 314 -6.83 -20.43 -25.82
C SER A 314 -7.29 -21.26 -24.63
N HIS A 315 -6.41 -21.46 -23.64
CA HIS A 315 -6.71 -22.23 -22.44
C HIS A 315 -5.63 -22.10 -21.36
N TRP A 316 -5.97 -22.53 -20.15
CA TRP A 316 -5.00 -22.74 -19.06
C TRP A 316 -4.39 -24.15 -19.17
N SER A 317 -3.12 -24.31 -18.79
CA SER A 317 -2.43 -25.61 -18.81
C SER A 317 -3.05 -26.66 -17.89
N THR A 318 -3.81 -26.23 -16.88
CA THR A 318 -4.53 -27.14 -15.97
C THR A 318 -5.87 -27.51 -16.60
N PRO A 319 -6.11 -28.79 -16.98
CA PRO A 319 -7.30 -29.17 -17.73
C PRO A 319 -8.63 -28.86 -17.04
N GLU A 320 -8.64 -28.84 -15.72
CA GLU A 320 -9.81 -28.54 -14.88
C GLU A 320 -10.22 -27.05 -14.94
N LEU A 321 -9.33 -26.17 -15.40
CA LEU A 321 -9.53 -24.70 -15.38
C LEU A 321 -9.88 -24.13 -16.76
N ARG A 322 -10.14 -24.97 -17.77
CA ARG A 322 -10.10 -24.59 -19.20
C ARG A 322 -11.17 -23.63 -19.71
N GLN A 323 -12.28 -23.40 -19.01
CA GLN A 323 -13.49 -22.86 -19.67
C GLN A 323 -13.58 -21.33 -19.70
N ASP A 324 -12.96 -20.63 -18.75
CA ASP A 324 -13.07 -19.18 -18.62
C ASP A 324 -11.67 -18.51 -18.67
N SER A 325 -11.59 -17.34 -19.32
CA SER A 325 -10.37 -16.52 -19.30
C SER A 325 -10.09 -15.94 -17.93
N GLN A 326 -11.10 -15.88 -17.06
CA GLN A 326 -10.96 -15.55 -15.64
C GLN A 326 -11.28 -16.78 -14.79
N ILE A 327 -10.36 -17.16 -13.93
CA ILE A 327 -10.50 -18.30 -13.03
C ILE A 327 -10.18 -17.89 -11.61
N GLU A 328 -10.76 -18.61 -10.65
CA GLU A 328 -10.37 -18.53 -9.25
C GLU A 328 -9.68 -19.84 -8.85
N ILE A 329 -8.52 -19.73 -8.22
CA ILE A 329 -7.82 -20.87 -7.63
C ILE A 329 -7.80 -20.73 -6.12
N ASN A 330 -8.14 -21.80 -5.42
CA ASN A 330 -7.96 -21.89 -3.97
C ASN A 330 -7.08 -23.10 -3.67
N ARG A 331 -5.83 -22.84 -3.26
CA ARG A 331 -4.81 -23.87 -3.07
C ARG A 331 -4.22 -23.79 -1.66
N MET A 332 -3.89 -24.94 -1.10
CA MET A 332 -3.16 -25.07 0.18
C MET A 332 -1.66 -25.34 -0.04
N ASN A 333 -1.25 -25.54 -1.28
CA ASN A 333 0.12 -25.87 -1.67
C ASN A 333 0.54 -25.05 -2.89
N ASP A 334 1.86 -24.99 -3.11
CA ASP A 334 2.46 -24.36 -4.28
C ASP A 334 1.82 -24.87 -5.58
N VAL A 335 1.67 -23.97 -6.53
CA VAL A 335 0.99 -24.25 -7.79
C VAL A 335 1.73 -23.57 -8.95
N GLU A 336 1.78 -24.25 -10.09
CA GLU A 336 2.25 -23.68 -11.35
C GLU A 336 1.09 -23.65 -12.34
N ILE A 337 0.85 -22.49 -12.96
CA ILE A 337 -0.21 -22.27 -13.94
C ILE A 337 0.39 -21.58 -15.15
N GLU A 338 0.01 -22.04 -16.33
CA GLU A 338 0.41 -21.44 -17.60
C GLU A 338 -0.82 -21.05 -18.41
N ALA A 339 -0.85 -19.83 -18.93
CA ALA A 339 -1.85 -19.37 -19.90
C ALA A 339 -1.30 -19.54 -21.33
N ILE A 340 -2.13 -20.07 -22.22
CA ILE A 340 -1.80 -20.24 -23.63
C ILE A 340 -2.65 -19.27 -24.46
N PHE A 341 -1.98 -18.51 -25.33
CA PHE A 341 -2.57 -17.55 -26.26
C PHE A 341 -2.24 -17.94 -27.72
N GLU A 342 -3.14 -17.62 -28.64
CA GLU A 342 -3.02 -17.88 -30.09
C GLU A 342 -3.35 -16.68 -30.96
#